data_AF-A0A538CFE1-F1
#
_entry.id   AF-A0A538CFE1-F1
#
_cell.length_a   1.000
_cell.length_b   1.000
_cell.length_c   1.000
_cell.angle_alpha   90.00
_cell.angle_beta   90.00
_cell.angle_gamma   90.00
#
_symmetry.space_group_name_H-M   'P 1'
#
loop_
_entity.id
_entity.type
_entity.pdbx_description
1 polymer ?
#
loop_
_entity_poly.entity_id
_entity_poly.type
_entity_poly.pdbx_seq_one_letter_code
_entity_poly.pdbx_strand_id
1 'polypeptide(L)'
;MARTIGGLLRDLRRTAGYRAVKDAASVQGCPAAQQTIYAYERGGLVPSLKQFMELVDFYTLQTEGAPPAARYQGVAAMVAALSSPAYHLPEAMDLINRLQPAPAAGRRRRKR
;
A
#
# COMPACT_ATOMS: atom_id res chain seq x y z
N MET A 1 -7.34 -5.68 -9.64
CA MET A 1 -6.05 -5.37 -8.99
C MET A 1 -5.67 -3.91 -9.20
N ALA A 2 -5.30 -3.47 -10.41
CA ALA A 2 -4.90 -2.07 -10.64
C ALA A 2 -5.95 -1.04 -10.23
N ARG A 3 -7.22 -1.25 -10.60
CA ARG A 3 -8.34 -0.40 -10.16
C ARG A 3 -8.57 -0.41 -8.65
N THR A 4 -8.26 -1.51 -7.98
CA THR A 4 -8.37 -1.64 -6.52
C THR A 4 -7.30 -0.80 -5.82
N ILE A 5 -6.03 -0.97 -6.20
CA ILE A 5 -4.91 -0.17 -5.68
C ILE A 5 -5.11 1.32 -5.97
N GLY A 6 -5.53 1.65 -7.19
CA GLY A 6 -5.87 3.02 -7.57
C GLY A 6 -7.01 3.61 -6.76
N GLY A 7 -8.03 2.81 -6.43
CA GLY A 7 -9.13 3.20 -5.54
C GLY A 7 -8.64 3.56 -4.14
N LEU A 8 -7.77 2.72 -3.55
CA LEU A 8 -7.18 2.98 -2.23
C LEU A 8 -6.45 4.34 -2.19
N LEU A 9 -5.64 4.63 -3.21
CA LEU A 9 -4.91 5.91 -3.31
C LEU A 9 -5.86 7.09 -3.49
N ARG A 10 -6.89 6.95 -4.33
CA ARG A 10 -7.89 8.00 -4.55
C ARG A 10 -8.63 8.35 -3.26
N ASP A 11 -9.05 7.32 -2.52
CA ASP A 11 -9.81 7.54 -1.30
C ASP A 11 -8.91 8.15 -0.21
N LEU A 12 -7.65 7.73 -0.11
CA LEU A 12 -6.65 8.36 0.76
C LEU A 12 -6.43 9.83 0.42
N ARG A 13 -6.21 10.14 -0.86
CA ARG A 13 -6.03 11.53 -1.31
C ARG A 13 -7.21 12.41 -0.91
N ARG A 14 -8.44 11.91 -1.10
CA ARG A 14 -9.66 12.63 -0.73
C ARG A 14 -9.75 12.86 0.77
N THR A 15 -9.45 11.84 1.58
CA THR A 15 -9.46 11.95 3.05
C THR A 15 -8.36 12.88 3.57
N ALA A 16 -7.22 12.94 2.89
CA ALA A 16 -6.16 13.91 3.16
C ALA A 16 -6.54 15.36 2.81
N GLY A 17 -7.71 15.59 2.19
CA GLY A 17 -8.23 16.92 1.88
C GLY A 17 -8.03 17.36 0.43
N TYR A 18 -7.30 16.60 -0.40
CA TYR A 18 -7.09 16.96 -1.80
C TYR A 18 -8.25 16.46 -2.67
N ARG A 19 -9.07 17.39 -3.16
CA ARG A 19 -10.24 17.06 -4.01
C ARG A 19 -9.82 16.71 -5.43
N ALA A 20 -8.83 17.41 -5.98
CA ALA A 20 -8.23 17.10 -7.27
C ALA A 20 -6.80 16.54 -7.12
N VAL A 21 -6.38 15.74 -8.11
CA VAL A 21 -5.00 15.24 -8.20
C VAL A 21 -4.01 16.39 -8.34
N LYS A 22 -4.40 17.45 -9.05
CA LYS A 22 -3.57 18.66 -9.23
C LYS A 22 -3.21 19.30 -7.89
N ASP A 23 -4.15 19.33 -6.93
CA ASP A 23 -3.93 19.93 -5.62
C ASP A 23 -2.80 19.20 -4.90
N ALA A 24 -2.89 17.87 -4.79
CA ALA A 24 -1.84 17.04 -4.22
C ALA A 24 -0.50 17.19 -4.94
N ALA A 25 -0.51 17.13 -6.28
CA ALA A 25 0.70 17.21 -7.10
C ALA A 25 1.39 18.58 -7.07
N SER A 26 0.68 19.63 -6.64
CA SER A 26 1.22 20.98 -6.51
C SER A 26 1.98 21.21 -5.19
N VAL A 27 1.83 20.29 -4.22
CA VAL A 27 2.51 20.38 -2.93
C VAL A 27 3.97 19.96 -3.09
N GLN A 28 4.88 20.79 -2.56
CA GLN A 28 6.29 20.47 -2.52
C GLN A 28 6.52 19.16 -1.75
N GLY A 29 7.27 18.23 -2.34
CA GLY A 29 7.51 16.91 -1.74
C GLY A 29 6.50 15.84 -2.13
N CYS A 30 5.49 16.15 -2.96
CA CYS A 30 4.62 15.11 -3.53
C CYS A 30 5.46 14.07 -4.31
N PRO A 31 5.36 12.77 -4.00
CA PRO A 31 6.28 11.75 -4.52
C PRO A 31 6.01 11.36 -5.97
N ALA A 32 4.95 11.89 -6.57
CA ALA A 32 4.57 11.57 -7.95
C ALA A 32 3.98 12.80 -8.66
N ALA A 33 4.25 12.91 -9.97
CA ALA A 33 3.66 13.92 -10.83
C ALA A 33 2.15 13.69 -11.02
N GLN A 34 1.42 14.75 -11.34
CA GLN A 34 -0.04 14.72 -11.57
C GLN A 34 -0.46 13.60 -12.54
N GLN A 35 0.20 13.46 -13.68
CA GLN A 35 -0.15 12.45 -14.69
C GLN A 35 0.02 11.03 -14.15
N THR A 36 1.08 10.80 -13.37
CA THR A 36 1.38 9.52 -12.74
C THR A 36 0.32 9.15 -11.70
N ILE A 37 -0.07 10.09 -10.84
CA ILE A 37 -1.14 9.86 -9.86
C ILE A 37 -2.47 9.56 -10.58
N TYR A 38 -2.80 10.29 -11.66
CA TYR A 38 -3.98 10.00 -12.47
C TYR A 38 -3.96 8.57 -13.05
N ALA A 39 -2.82 8.13 -13.55
CA ALA A 39 -2.66 6.78 -14.10
C ALA A 39 -2.85 5.71 -13.02
N TYR A 40 -2.28 5.91 -11.82
CA TYR A 40 -2.49 5.02 -10.68
C TYR A 40 -3.95 4.99 -10.25
N GLU A 41 -4.57 6.14 -10.01
CA GLU A 41 -5.95 6.20 -9.50
C GLU A 41 -6.96 5.60 -10.49
N ARG A 42 -6.72 5.70 -11.80
CA ARG A 42 -7.59 5.09 -12.82
C ARG A 42 -7.29 3.62 -13.07
N GLY A 43 -6.25 3.07 -12.46
CA GLY A 43 -5.81 1.70 -12.67
C GLY A 43 -5.19 1.47 -14.04
N GLY A 44 -4.69 2.51 -14.70
CA GLY A 44 -3.90 2.42 -15.93
C GLY A 44 -2.46 1.97 -15.65
N LEU A 45 -1.96 2.22 -14.44
CA LEU A 45 -0.68 1.72 -13.93
C LEU A 45 -0.87 1.24 -12.48
N VAL A 46 -0.04 0.29 -12.07
CA VAL A 46 0.09 -0.12 -10.66
C VAL A 46 1.40 0.48 -10.13
N PRO A 47 1.39 1.30 -9.08
CA PRO A 47 2.63 1.78 -8.46
C PRO A 47 3.38 0.59 -7.88
N SER A 48 4.71 0.60 -7.93
CA SER A 48 5.50 -0.35 -7.12
C SER A 48 5.16 -0.20 -5.63
N LEU A 49 5.42 -1.23 -4.82
CA LEU A 49 5.10 -1.17 -3.38
C LEU A 49 5.75 0.05 -2.70
N LYS A 50 6.99 0.38 -3.06
CA LYS A 50 7.69 1.56 -2.54
C LYS A 50 6.95 2.86 -2.90
N GLN A 51 6.57 3.02 -4.17
CA GLN A 51 5.83 4.22 -4.62
C GLN A 51 4.45 4.33 -3.96
N PHE A 52 3.78 3.20 -3.72
CA PHE A 52 2.54 3.17 -2.98
C PHE A 52 2.74 3.63 -1.54
N MET A 53 3.77 3.11 -0.84
CA MET A 53 4.11 3.53 0.52
C MET A 53 4.46 5.02 0.61
N GLU A 54 5.23 5.56 -0.35
CA GLU A 54 5.56 6.98 -0.41
C GLU A 54 4.29 7.85 -0.54
N LEU A 55 3.32 7.43 -1.35
CA LEU A 55 2.04 8.14 -1.48
C LEU A 55 1.18 8.02 -0.22
N VAL A 56 1.14 6.85 0.43
CA VAL A 56 0.44 6.67 1.71
C VAL A 56 1.05 7.58 2.78
N ASP A 57 2.38 7.60 2.89
CA ASP A 57 3.11 8.46 3.82
C ASP A 57 2.81 9.94 3.55
N PHE A 58 2.89 10.37 2.29
CA PHE A 58 2.56 11.73 1.88
C PHE A 58 1.13 12.15 2.28
N TYR A 59 0.13 11.32 1.97
CA TYR A 59 -1.28 11.64 2.28
C TYR A 59 -1.64 11.58 3.76
N THR A 60 -0.89 10.81 4.56
CA THR A 60 -1.29 10.53 5.96
C THR A 60 -0.43 11.21 7.01
N LEU A 61 0.85 11.43 6.72
CA LEU A 61 1.82 11.97 7.67
C LEU A 61 2.40 13.32 7.22
N GLN A 62 2.60 13.53 5.91
CA GLN A 62 3.21 14.77 5.42
C GLN A 62 2.21 15.86 5.04
N THR A 63 0.94 15.50 4.82
CA THR A 63 -0.12 16.47 4.52
C THR A 63 -0.52 17.23 5.77
N GLU A 64 -0.21 18.52 5.81
CA GLU A 64 -0.58 19.40 6.91
C GLU A 64 -2.10 19.45 7.10
N GLY A 65 -2.56 19.34 8.35
CA GLY A 65 -3.99 19.33 8.67
C GLY A 65 -4.75 18.06 8.26
N ALA A 66 -4.07 17.01 7.78
CA ALA A 66 -4.73 15.74 7.48
C ALA A 66 -5.47 15.20 8.74
N PRO A 67 -6.74 14.82 8.63
CA PRO A 67 -7.51 14.37 9.77
C PRO A 67 -6.95 13.05 10.31
N PRO A 68 -7.14 12.72 11.61
CA PRO A 68 -6.73 11.42 12.16
C PRO A 68 -7.27 10.21 11.37
N ALA A 69 -8.46 10.36 10.75
CA ALA A 69 -9.06 9.38 9.85
C ALA A 69 -8.14 8.96 8.68
N ALA A 70 -7.30 9.87 8.18
CA ALA A 70 -6.35 9.57 7.11
C ALA A 70 -5.36 8.47 7.53
N ARG A 71 -4.91 8.48 8.78
CA ARG A 71 -3.98 7.46 9.30
C ARG A 71 -4.62 6.08 9.40
N TYR A 72 -5.85 6.00 9.90
CA TYR A 72 -6.61 4.75 9.93
C TYR A 72 -6.83 4.20 8.53
N GLN A 73 -7.17 5.08 7.58
CA GLN A 73 -7.31 4.68 6.18
C GLN A 73 -5.98 4.28 5.53
N GLY A 74 -4.87 4.89 5.94
CA GLY A 74 -3.52 4.52 5.50
C GLY A 74 -3.18 3.09 5.92
N VAL A 75 -3.44 2.74 7.18
CA VAL A 75 -3.30 1.36 7.67
C VAL A 75 -4.18 0.40 6.87
N ALA A 76 -5.46 0.73 6.69
CA ALA A 76 -6.39 -0.10 5.92
C ALA A 76 -5.92 -0.29 4.46
N ALA A 77 -5.42 0.76 3.82
CA ALA A 77 -4.89 0.73 2.47
C ALA A 77 -3.63 -0.15 2.39
N MET A 78 -2.71 -0.04 3.35
CA MET A 78 -1.52 -0.88 3.43
C MET A 78 -1.88 -2.37 3.59
N VAL A 79 -2.79 -2.70 4.51
CA VAL A 79 -3.27 -4.07 4.70
C VAL A 79 -3.92 -4.59 3.42
N ALA A 80 -4.86 -3.84 2.85
CA ALA A 80 -5.55 -4.25 1.63
C ALA A 80 -4.60 -4.45 0.44
N ALA A 81 -3.60 -3.58 0.30
CA ALA A 81 -2.62 -3.66 -0.77
C ALA A 81 -1.67 -4.86 -0.61
N LEU A 82 -1.15 -5.10 0.59
CA LEU A 82 -0.26 -6.22 0.91
C LEU A 82 -0.97 -7.58 0.92
N SER A 83 -2.24 -7.62 1.28
CA SER A 83 -3.08 -8.82 1.16
C SER A 83 -3.53 -9.07 -0.27
N SER A 84 -3.31 -8.13 -1.19
CA SER A 84 -3.62 -8.32 -2.61
C SER A 84 -2.45 -8.96 -3.35
N PRO A 85 -2.73 -9.67 -4.44
CA PRO A 85 -1.69 -10.20 -5.35
C PRO A 85 -0.97 -9.12 -6.17
N ALA A 86 -1.28 -7.83 -5.99
CA ALA A 86 -0.62 -6.74 -6.75
C ALA A 86 0.89 -6.62 -6.45
N TYR A 87 1.31 -7.08 -5.27
CA TYR A 87 2.71 -7.02 -4.81
C TYR A 87 3.32 -8.38 -4.53
N HIS A 88 2.63 -9.46 -4.89
CA HIS A 88 3.08 -10.83 -4.73
C HIS A 88 3.50 -11.23 -3.32
N LEU A 89 3.11 -10.47 -2.28
CA LEU A 89 3.46 -10.81 -0.91
C LEU A 89 2.86 -12.16 -0.48
N PRO A 90 1.58 -12.46 -0.75
CA PRO A 90 1.04 -13.79 -0.45
C PRO A 90 1.83 -14.91 -1.14
N GLU A 91 2.14 -14.74 -2.42
CA GLU A 91 2.88 -15.71 -3.22
C GLU A 91 4.33 -15.87 -2.73
N ALA A 92 4.97 -14.79 -2.28
CA ALA A 92 6.29 -14.82 -1.66
C ALA A 92 6.24 -15.59 -0.33
N MET A 93 5.22 -15.37 0.50
CA MET A 93 5.03 -16.14 1.74
C MET A 93 4.79 -17.63 1.46
N ASP A 94 4.02 -17.96 0.43
CA ASP A 94 3.81 -19.35 0.00
C ASP A 94 5.09 -19.99 -0.50
N LEU A 95 5.92 -19.25 -1.23
CA LEU A 95 7.24 -19.72 -1.64
C LEU A 95 8.15 -19.94 -0.43
N ILE A 96 8.20 -19.01 0.52
CA ILE A 96 8.96 -19.16 1.77
C ILE A 96 8.55 -20.43 2.49
N ASN A 97 7.24 -20.68 2.64
CA ASN A 97 6.72 -21.87 3.30
C ASN A 97 7.13 -23.17 2.61
N ARG A 98 7.14 -23.20 1.27
CA ARG A 98 7.59 -24.37 0.50
C ARG A 98 9.10 -24.57 0.52
N LEU A 99 9.86 -23.49 0.67
CA LEU A 99 11.32 -23.53 0.79
C LEU A 99 11.79 -23.95 2.20
N GLN A 100 10.90 -23.95 3.20
CA GLN A 100 11.27 -24.42 4.54
C GLN A 100 11.69 -25.90 4.46
N PRO A 101 12.86 -26.27 5.00
CA PRO A 101 13.25 -27.68 5.08
C PRO A 101 12.29 -28.42 6.03
N ALA A 102 12.15 -29.73 5.82
CA ALA A 102 11.39 -30.58 6.73
C ALA A 102 11.91 -30.36 8.17
N PRO A 103 11.02 -30.20 9.17
CA PRO A 103 11.44 -30.05 10.56
C PRO A 103 12.36 -31.20 10.93
N ALA A 104 13.52 -30.91 11.54
CA ALA A 104 14.45 -31.94 11.96
C ALA A 104 13.70 -33.02 12.77
N ALA A 105 13.86 -34.29 12.40
CA ALA A 105 13.13 -35.43 12.97
C ALA A 105 13.35 -35.66 14.49
N GLY A 106 14.11 -34.79 15.16
CA GLY A 106 14.67 -35.01 16.51
C GLY A 106 14.01 -34.29 17.67
N ARG A 107 12.83 -33.65 17.53
CA ARG A 107 12.10 -33.11 18.71
C ARG A 107 10.63 -33.48 18.70
N ARG A 108 10.37 -34.79 18.73
CA ARG A 108 9.14 -35.29 19.34
C ARG A 108 9.19 -34.86 20.81
N ARG A 109 8.51 -33.76 21.14
CA ARG A 109 8.32 -33.29 22.52
C ARG A 109 7.74 -34.47 23.28
N ARG A 110 8.54 -35.08 24.16
CA ARG A 110 8.12 -36.15 25.06
C ARG A 110 6.96 -35.57 25.88
N LYS A 111 5.72 -35.95 25.55
CA LYS A 111 4.54 -35.67 26.37
C LYS A 111 4.87 -36.24 27.75
N ARG A 112 4.97 -35.37 28.75
CA ARG A 112 4.77 -35.74 30.14
C ARG A 112 3.27 -35.88 30.37
#